data_AF-A0AAU2Y716-F1
#
_entry.id   AF-A0AAU2Y716-F1
#
_cell.length_a   1.000
_cell.length_b   1.000
_cell.length_c   1.000
_cell.angle_alpha   90.00
_cell.angle_beta   90.00
_cell.angle_gamma   90.00
#
_symmetry.space_group_name_H-M   'P 1'
#
loop_
_entity.id
_entity.type
_entity.pdbx_description
1 polymer ?
#
loop_
_entity_poly.entity_id
_entity_poly.type
_entity_poly.pdbx_seq_one_letter_code
_entity_poly.pdbx_strand_id
1 'polypeptide(L)' 'MNDSTAPEVLAHITGLIPMRRIGRPEEVAELVAFLASGRVSFSTGAVYDISGGRATY' A
#
# COMPACT_ATOMS: atom_id res chain seq x y z
N MET A 1 8.43 -8.40 -7.46
CA MET A 1 8.44 -8.42 -5.98
C MET A 1 7.79 -9.69 -5.42
N ASN A 2 6.75 -10.25 -6.08
CA ASN A 2 6.11 -11.51 -5.66
C ASN A 2 6.42 -12.69 -6.59
N ASP A 3 7.50 -12.58 -7.37
CA ASP A 3 7.77 -13.50 -8.49
C ASP A 3 8.16 -14.91 -8.02
N SER A 4 8.58 -15.04 -6.76
CA SER A 4 8.88 -16.30 -6.07
C SER A 4 7.82 -16.70 -5.04
N THR A 5 6.70 -15.98 -4.96
CA THR A 5 5.63 -16.28 -4.01
C THR A 5 4.74 -17.39 -4.56
N ALA A 6 4.51 -18.45 -3.79
CA ALA A 6 3.64 -19.54 -4.20
C ALA A 6 2.21 -19.04 -4.52
N PRO A 7 1.55 -19.51 -5.60
CA PRO A 7 0.27 -18.97 -6.04
C PRO A 7 -0.83 -18.99 -4.98
N GLU A 8 -0.88 -20.06 -4.16
CA GLU A 8 -1.85 -20.22 -3.07
C GLU A 8 -1.63 -19.20 -1.95
N VAL A 9 -0.37 -18.86 -1.66
CA VAL A 9 -0.02 -17.82 -0.68
C VAL A 9 -0.42 -16.45 -1.22
N LEU A 10 -0.17 -16.18 -2.50
CA LEU A 10 -0.55 -14.92 -3.14
C LEU A 10 -2.08 -14.75 -3.18
N ALA A 11 -2.81 -15.83 -3.48
CA ALA A 11 -4.27 -15.84 -3.49
C ALA A 11 -4.84 -15.60 -2.09
N HIS A 12 -4.28 -16.28 -1.07
CA HIS A 12 -4.67 -16.08 0.32
C HIS A 12 -4.47 -14.62 0.77
N ILE A 13 -3.28 -14.06 0.56
CA ILE A 13 -2.97 -12.66 0.91
C ILE A 13 -3.91 -11.69 0.18
N THR A 14 -4.13 -11.90 -1.12
CA THR A 14 -5.05 -11.07 -1.92
C THR A 14 -6.48 -11.13 -1.37
N GLY A 15 -6.90 -12.28 -0.84
CA GLY A 15 -8.20 -12.47 -0.20
C GLY A 15 -8.38 -11.65 1.09
N LEU A 16 -7.30 -11.33 1.78
CA LEU A 16 -7.30 -10.50 3.00
C LEU A 16 -7.33 -8.99 2.71
N ILE A 17 -7.06 -8.57 1.47
CA ILE A 17 -7.06 -7.17 1.08
C ILE A 17 -8.48 -6.80 0.61
N PRO A 18 -9.18 -5.84 1.25
CA PRO A 18 -10.51 -5.40 0.81
C PRO A 18 -10.58 -4.96 -0.65
N MET A 19 -9.54 -4.31 -1.17
CA MET A 19 -9.44 -3.95 -2.59
C MET A 19 -9.18 -5.14 -3.54
N ARG A 20 -9.04 -6.37 -3.03
CA ARG A 20 -8.91 -7.62 -3.80
C ARG A 20 -7.78 -7.64 -4.82
N ARG A 21 -6.70 -6.92 -4.54
CA ARG A 21 -5.49 -6.92 -5.37
C ARG A 21 -4.26 -6.59 -4.56
N ILE A 22 -3.11 -7.00 -5.08
CA ILE A 22 -1.81 -6.55 -4.59
C ILE A 22 -1.60 -5.10 -5.03
N GLY A 23 -1.12 -4.26 -4.11
CA GLY A 23 -0.70 -2.89 -4.40
C GLY A 23 0.51 -2.87 -5.32
N ARG A 24 0.61 -1.85 -6.17
CA ARG A 24 1.73 -1.67 -7.08
C ARG A 24 2.78 -0.74 -6.47
N PRO A 25 4.08 -0.94 -6.75
CA PRO A 25 5.13 -0.02 -6.29
C PRO A 25 4.87 1.44 -6.66
N GLU A 26 4.26 1.69 -7.82
CA GLU A 26 3.95 3.03 -8.30
C GLU A 26 2.93 3.73 -7.40
N GLU A 27 1.98 3.00 -6.79
CA GLU A 27 1.00 3.60 -5.87
C GLU A 27 1.66 4.09 -4.59
N VAL A 28 2.67 3.36 -4.11
CA VAL A 28 3.51 3.79 -2.98
C VAL A 28 4.33 5.00 -3.37
N ALA A 29 4.92 5.00 -4.57
CA ALA A 29 5.68 6.13 -5.08
C ALA A 29 4.83 7.40 -5.19
N GLU A 30 3.58 7.31 -5.68
CA GLU A 30 2.66 8.45 -5.77
C GLU A 30 2.30 9.02 -4.39
N LEU A 31 2.03 8.16 -3.39
CA LEU A 31 1.78 8.63 -2.02
C LEU A 31 3.02 9.35 -1.48
N VAL A 32 4.22 8.77 -1.65
CA VAL A 32 5.48 9.40 -1.22
C VAL A 32 5.71 10.72 -1.94
N ALA A 33 5.47 10.79 -3.25
CA ALA A 33 5.63 12.02 -4.03
C ALA A 33 4.67 13.11 -3.57
N PHE A 34 3.43 12.76 -3.25
CA PHE A 34 2.46 13.69 -2.66
C PHE A 34 2.94 14.20 -1.29
N LEU A 35 3.38 13.32 -0.40
CA LEU A 35 3.88 13.68 0.93
C LEU A 35 5.14 14.53 0.89
N ALA A 36 6.05 14.25 -0.04
CA ALA A 36 7.27 15.02 -0.26
C ALA A 36 7.04 16.35 -1.00
N SER A 37 5.84 16.57 -1.54
CA SER A 37 5.50 17.80 -2.24
C SER A 37 5.22 18.96 -1.27
N GLY A 38 5.20 20.19 -1.79
CA GLY A 38 4.75 21.35 -1.02
C GLY A 38 3.23 21.39 -0.75
N ARG A 39 2.44 20.42 -1.24
CA ARG A 39 0.97 20.44 -1.14
C ARG A 39 0.44 20.08 0.26
N VAL A 40 1.26 19.43 1.08
CA VAL A 40 0.91 19.01 2.45
C VAL A 40 1.92 19.51 3.47
N SER A 41 2.39 20.75 3.29
CA SER A 41 3.47 21.36 4.09
C SER A 41 3.18 21.50 5.59
N PHE A 42 1.94 21.29 6.03
CA PHE A 42 1.55 21.34 7.44
C PHE A 42 1.27 19.95 8.04
N SER A 43 1.69 18.88 7.36
CA SER A 43 1.55 17.51 7.84
C SER A 43 2.90 16.96 8.29
N THR A 44 2.94 16.35 9.47
CA THR A 44 4.14 15.69 10.03
C THR A 44 3.74 14.67 11.10
N GLY A 45 4.60 13.68 11.35
CA GLY A 45 4.42 12.69 12.43
C GLY A 45 3.26 11.70 12.24
N ALA A 46 2.63 11.66 11.07
CA ALA A 46 1.52 10.76 10.77
C ALA A 46 2.00 9.44 10.13
N VAL A 47 1.20 8.39 10.32
CA VAL A 47 1.30 7.12 9.60
C VAL A 47 0.21 7.08 8.54
N TYR A 48 0.59 6.93 7.28
CA TYR A 48 -0.35 6.83 6.16
C TYR A 48 -0.50 5.37 5.74
N ASP A 49 -1.72 4.83 5.87
CA ASP A 49 -2.01 3.48 5.38
C ASP A 49 -1.99 3.45 3.85
N ILE A 50 -1.35 2.42 3.29
CA ILE A 50 -1.44 2.08 1.87
C ILE A 50 -1.63 0.57 1.67
N SER A 51 -2.39 -0.04 2.58
CA SER A 51 -2.57 -1.50 2.62
C SER A 51 -3.67 -2.02 1.69
N GLY A 52 -4.39 -1.14 1.01
CA GLY A 52 -5.64 -1.47 0.31
C GLY A 52 -6.76 -1.88 1.27
N GLY A 53 -6.69 -1.42 2.53
CA GLY A 53 -7.63 -1.70 3.61
C GLY A 53 -7.35 -2.97 4.42
N ARG A 54 -6.20 -3.63 4.21
CA ARG A 54 -5.85 -4.86 4.92
C ARG A 54 -5.53 -4.63 6.39
N ALA A 55 -4.95 -3.48 6.74
CA ALA A 55 -4.53 -3.20 8.10
C ALA A 55 -5.73 -2.90 9.02
N THR A 56 -5.70 -3.43 10.24
CA THR A 56 -6.72 -3.26 11.27
C THR A 56 -6.08 -2.67 12.51
N TYR A 57 -5.95 -1.35 12.55
CA TYR A 57 -5.45 -0.60 13.70
C TYR A 57 -6.29 0.66 13.91
#